data_AF-A0A1B2DEV1-F1
#
_entry.id   AF-A0A1B2DEV1-F1
#
_cell.length_a   1.000
_cell.length_b   1.000
_cell.length_c   1.000
_cell.angle_alpha   90.00
_cell.angle_beta   90.00
_cell.angle_gamma   90.00
#
_symmetry.space_group_name_H-M   'P 1'
#
loop_
_entity.id
_entity.type
_entity.pdbx_description
1 polymer ?
#
loop_
_entity_poly.entity_id
_entity_poly.type
_entity_poly.pdbx_seq_one_letter_code
_entity_poly.pdbx_strand_id
1 'polypeptide(L)'
;MYQIFLYLHVLGAVLLGVYILLPALVLYIQLDEKSQHLYLRLLSKLNRLGQFALILTFLTGGYLVSQAEYPTIWWLLAIVLLVGIAAVSGIMGSKIRKILKETDTAIKNKIGAIRSLSFAASVLYFLVLTLMLFPNFFE
;
A
#
# COMPACT_ATOMS: atom_id res chain seq x y z
N MET A 1 -22.59 -9.06 13.16
CA MET A 1 -21.21 -8.52 13.32
C MET A 1 -20.31 -8.94 12.17
N TYR A 2 -20.27 -10.22 11.79
CA TYR A 2 -19.50 -10.72 10.64
C TYR A 2 -19.62 -9.87 9.36
N GLN A 3 -20.85 -9.58 8.90
CA GLN A 3 -21.09 -8.78 7.69
C GLN A 3 -20.48 -7.38 7.73
N ILE A 4 -20.43 -6.75 8.91
CA ILE A 4 -19.83 -5.41 9.09
C ILE A 4 -18.32 -5.51 8.88
N PHE A 5 -17.67 -6.50 9.51
CA PHE A 5 -16.24 -6.72 9.34
C PHE A 5 -15.88 -7.11 7.91
N LEU A 6 -16.71 -7.93 7.26
CA LEU A 6 -16.53 -8.28 5.85
C LEU A 6 -16.62 -7.03 4.95
N TYR A 7 -17.63 -6.18 5.15
CA TYR A 7 -17.77 -4.92 4.42
C TYR A 7 -16.56 -4.01 4.62
N LEU A 8 -16.12 -3.83 5.88
CA LEU A 8 -14.95 -3.01 6.20
C LEU A 8 -13.66 -3.58 5.62
N HIS A 9 -13.52 -4.91 5.57
CA HIS A 9 -12.37 -5.58 4.97
C HIS A 9 -12.32 -5.34 3.46
N VAL A 10 -13.45 -5.50 2.77
CA VAL A 10 -13.56 -5.24 1.33
C VAL A 10 -13.33 -3.76 1.02
N LEU A 11 -13.90 -2.85 1.83
CA LEU A 11 -13.64 -1.42 1.70
C LEU A 11 -12.15 -1.09 1.89
N GLY A 12 -11.52 -1.70 2.89
CA GLY A 12 -10.08 -1.61 3.13
C GLY A 12 -9.28 -2.08 1.91
N ALA A 13 -9.61 -3.23 1.34
CA ALA A 13 -9.00 -3.71 0.11
C ALA A 13 -9.18 -2.72 -1.05
N VAL A 14 -10.39 -2.20 -1.31
CA VAL A 14 -10.61 -1.20 -2.36
C VAL A 14 -9.72 0.03 -2.16
N LEU A 15 -9.59 0.53 -0.93
CA LEU A 15 -8.72 1.67 -0.61
C LEU A 15 -7.22 1.34 -0.78
N LEU A 16 -6.80 0.10 -0.49
CA LEU A 16 -5.43 -0.37 -0.76
C LEU A 16 -5.12 -0.39 -2.26
N GLY A 17 -6.12 -0.38 -3.14
CA GLY A 17 -5.97 -0.17 -4.58
C GLY A 17 -5.15 1.08 -4.95
N VAL A 18 -5.08 2.08 -4.06
CA VAL A 18 -4.19 3.23 -4.21
C VAL A 18 -2.73 2.83 -4.43
N TYR A 19 -2.25 1.73 -3.81
CA TYR A 19 -0.88 1.25 -3.99
C TYR A 19 -0.56 0.81 -5.43
N ILE A 20 -1.57 0.39 -6.20
CA ILE A 20 -1.43 0.09 -7.63
C ILE A 20 -1.18 1.36 -8.46
N LEU A 21 -1.75 2.49 -8.02
CA LEU A 21 -1.67 3.76 -8.73
C LEU A 21 -0.37 4.52 -8.43
N LEU A 22 0.28 4.28 -7.28
CA LEU A 22 1.47 5.05 -6.85
C LEU A 22 2.61 5.04 -7.88
N PRO A 23 2.99 3.92 -8.53
CA PRO A 23 4.03 3.92 -9.55
C PRO A 23 3.72 4.88 -10.70
N ALA A 24 2.46 4.94 -11.15
CA ALA A 24 2.04 5.84 -12.20
C ALA A 24 2.16 7.30 -11.76
N LEU A 25 1.73 7.64 -10.54
CA LEU A 25 1.90 8.98 -9.99
C LEU A 25 3.36 9.42 -9.94
N VAL A 26 4.27 8.52 -9.55
CA VAL A 26 5.70 8.84 -9.48
C VAL A 26 6.29 9.17 -10.86
N LEU A 27 5.81 8.53 -11.93
CA LEU A 27 6.23 8.86 -13.30
C LEU A 27 5.88 10.30 -13.67
N TYR A 28 4.69 10.79 -13.30
CA TYR A 28 4.29 12.17 -13.58
C TYR A 28 5.20 13.20 -12.88
N ILE A 29 5.73 12.88 -11.70
CA ILE A 29 6.71 13.75 -11.01
C ILE A 29 8.00 13.91 -11.84
N GLN A 30 8.39 12.89 -12.61
CA GLN A 30 9.57 12.95 -13.47
C GLN A 30 9.33 13.77 -14.74
N LEU A 31 8.07 13.94 -15.17
CA LEU A 31 7.72 14.61 -16.43
C LEU A 31 7.45 16.10 -16.24
N ASP A 32 6.77 16.49 -15.15
CA ASP A 32 6.36 17.87 -14.91
C ASP A 32 7.14 18.51 -13.75
N GLU A 33 8.20 19.24 -14.09
CA GLU A 33 9.06 19.96 -13.14
C GLU A 33 8.32 21.07 -12.37
N LYS A 34 7.33 21.72 -12.99
CA LYS A 34 6.60 22.83 -12.37
C LYS A 34 5.68 22.35 -11.25
N SER A 35 5.18 21.11 -11.34
CA SER A 35 4.21 20.55 -10.40
C SER A 35 4.78 19.47 -9.47
N GLN A 36 6.09 19.25 -9.43
CA GLN A 36 6.68 18.13 -8.66
C GLN A 36 6.30 18.14 -7.18
N HIS A 37 6.31 19.32 -6.55
CA HIS A 37 5.92 19.47 -5.16
C HIS A 37 4.44 19.11 -4.94
N LEU A 38 3.56 19.46 -5.88
CA LEU A 38 2.14 19.13 -5.78
C LEU A 38 1.94 17.62 -5.86
N TYR A 39 2.55 16.96 -6.84
CA TYR A 39 2.46 15.52 -6.99
C TYR A 39 3.11 14.76 -5.83
N LEU A 40 4.24 15.23 -5.28
CA LEU A 40 4.84 14.65 -4.07
C LEU A 40 3.92 14.79 -2.84
N ARG A 41 3.24 15.94 -2.68
CA ARG A 41 2.25 16.13 -1.61
C ARG A 41 1.05 15.19 -1.80
N LEU A 42 0.58 15.01 -3.03
CA LEU A 42 -0.49 14.07 -3.35
C LEU A 42 -0.06 12.62 -3.02
N LEU A 43 1.14 12.22 -3.46
CA LEU A 43 1.72 10.91 -3.18
C LEU A 43 1.83 10.65 -1.66
N SER A 44 2.24 11.66 -0.89
CA SER A 44 2.30 11.60 0.58
C SER A 44 0.92 11.34 1.20
N LYS A 45 -0.11 12.06 0.74
CA LYS A 45 -1.50 11.91 1.22
C LYS A 45 -2.06 10.54 0.87
N LEU A 46 -1.86 10.10 -0.37
CA LEU A 46 -2.31 8.79 -0.84
C LEU A 46 -1.61 7.64 -0.12
N ASN A 47 -0.30 7.74 0.13
CA ASN A 47 0.40 6.75 0.93
C ASN A 47 -0.16 6.67 2.36
N ARG A 48 -0.50 7.81 2.97
CA ARG A 48 -1.10 7.84 4.30
C ARG A 48 -2.51 7.23 4.30
N LEU A 49 -3.31 7.50 3.26
CA LEU A 49 -4.61 6.87 3.08
C LEU A 49 -4.47 5.33 2.99
N GLY A 50 -3.52 4.85 2.17
CA GLY A 50 -3.20 3.43 2.07
C GLY A 50 -2.77 2.82 3.41
N GLN A 51 -2.00 3.54 4.23
CA GLN A 51 -1.61 3.08 5.56
C GLN A 51 -2.80 2.93 6.53
N PHE A 52 -3.77 3.84 6.48
CA PHE A 52 -4.99 3.68 7.26
C PHE A 52 -5.82 2.50 6.76
N ALA A 53 -5.90 2.31 5.44
CA ALA A 53 -6.55 1.15 4.85
C ALA A 53 -5.85 -0.17 5.21
N LEU A 54 -4.52 -0.19 5.30
CA LEU A 54 -3.74 -1.36 5.75
C LEU A 54 -4.13 -1.74 7.17
N ILE A 55 -4.18 -0.77 8.09
CA ILE A 55 -4.57 -1.02 9.49
C ILE A 55 -6.00 -1.57 9.54
N LEU A 56 -6.94 -0.94 8.83
CA LEU A 56 -8.32 -1.40 8.76
C LEU A 56 -8.43 -2.83 8.24
N THR A 57 -7.76 -3.13 7.12
CA THR A 57 -7.78 -4.45 6.47
C THR A 57 -7.13 -5.51 7.35
N PHE A 58 -6.04 -5.18 8.04
CA PHE A 58 -5.33 -6.09 8.93
C PHE A 58 -6.19 -6.47 10.15
N LEU A 59 -6.81 -5.49 10.80
CA LEU A 59 -7.67 -5.75 11.97
C LEU A 59 -8.94 -6.52 11.57
N THR A 60 -9.57 -6.13 10.46
CA THR A 60 -10.78 -6.81 9.99
C THR A 60 -10.49 -8.21 9.48
N GLY A 61 -9.37 -8.42 8.78
CA GLY A 61 -8.92 -9.73 8.31
C GLY A 61 -8.59 -10.66 9.48
N GLY A 62 -7.90 -10.15 10.50
CA GLY A 62 -7.61 -10.92 11.73
C GLY A 62 -8.89 -11.38 12.44
N TYR A 63 -9.91 -10.54 12.52
CA TYR A 63 -11.23 -10.95 13.02
C TYR A 63 -11.86 -12.01 12.12
N LEU A 64 -11.89 -11.84 10.80
CA LEU A 64 -12.53 -12.79 9.89
C LEU A 64 -11.87 -14.18 9.94
N VAL A 65 -10.53 -14.23 10.03
CA VAL A 65 -9.78 -15.48 10.20
C VAL A 65 -10.10 -16.15 11.52
N SER A 66 -10.44 -15.40 12.58
CA SER A 66 -10.82 -15.99 13.86
C SER A 66 -12.25 -16.59 13.87
N GLN A 67 -13.05 -16.35 12.83
CA GLN A 67 -14.45 -16.81 12.76
C GLN A 67 -14.65 -18.09 11.94
N ALA A 68 -13.63 -18.58 11.24
CA ALA A 68 -13.72 -19.78 10.42
C ALA A 68 -12.37 -20.50 10.33
N GLU A 69 -12.40 -21.77 9.93
CA GLU A 69 -11.20 -22.56 9.71
C GLU A 69 -10.63 -22.26 8.32
N TYR A 70 -9.56 -21.47 8.28
CA TYR A 70 -8.79 -21.22 7.06
C TYR A 70 -7.44 -21.95 7.11
N PRO A 71 -6.89 -22.37 5.96
CA PRO A 71 -5.56 -22.96 5.90
C PRO A 71 -4.51 -22.07 6.56
N THR A 72 -3.69 -22.66 7.45
CA THR A 72 -2.70 -21.91 8.24
C THR A 72 -1.71 -21.16 7.36
N ILE A 73 -1.28 -21.79 6.28
CA ILE A 73 -0.33 -21.22 5.32
C ILE A 73 -0.92 -19.98 4.63
N TRP A 74 -2.20 -20.02 4.26
CA TRP A 74 -2.86 -18.95 3.54
C TRP A 74 -2.91 -17.65 4.35
N TRP A 75 -3.43 -17.70 5.59
CA TRP A 75 -3.55 -16.49 6.40
C TRP A 75 -2.19 -15.99 6.90
N LEU A 76 -1.23 -16.89 7.12
CA LEU A 76 0.14 -16.51 7.48
C LEU A 76 0.82 -15.74 6.33
N LEU A 77 0.69 -16.22 5.09
CA LEU A 77 1.20 -15.52 3.91
C LEU A 77 0.53 -14.14 3.72
N ALA A 78 -0.78 -14.05 3.94
CA ALA A 78 -1.49 -12.78 3.89
C ALA A 78 -0.94 -11.77 4.91
N ILE A 79 -0.68 -12.19 6.15
CA ILE A 79 -0.09 -11.35 7.18
C ILE A 79 1.30 -10.87 6.77
N VAL A 80 2.16 -11.77 6.29
CA VAL A 80 3.53 -11.42 5.86
C VAL A 80 3.50 -10.39 4.74
N LEU A 81 2.63 -10.56 3.75
CA LEU A 81 2.49 -9.62 2.65
C LEU A 81 1.96 -8.25 3.12
N LEU A 82 0.94 -8.21 3.97
CA LEU A 82 0.40 -6.96 4.54
C LEU A 82 1.44 -6.20 5.36
N VAL A 83 2.24 -6.91 6.19
CA VAL A 83 3.36 -6.33 6.94
C VAL A 83 4.44 -5.82 5.98
N GLY A 84 4.70 -6.53 4.88
CA GLY A 84 5.59 -6.08 3.81
C GLY A 84 5.14 -4.74 3.23
N ILE A 85 3.86 -4.59 2.90
CA ILE A 85 3.31 -3.31 2.39
C ILE A 85 3.43 -2.22 3.47
N ALA A 86 3.17 -2.54 4.73
CA ALA A 86 3.34 -1.59 5.85
C ALA A 86 4.79 -1.09 5.96
N ALA A 87 5.78 -1.98 5.86
CA ALA A 87 7.20 -1.63 5.90
C ALA A 87 7.60 -0.74 4.71
N VAL A 88 7.26 -1.16 3.48
CA VAL A 88 7.60 -0.41 2.25
C VAL A 88 6.92 0.96 2.25
N SER A 89 5.63 1.02 2.58
CA SER A 89 4.88 2.28 2.66
C SER A 89 5.42 3.23 3.74
N GLY A 90 5.88 2.67 4.88
CA GLY A 90 6.51 3.42 5.97
C GLY A 90 7.82 4.09 5.53
N ILE A 91 8.71 3.32 4.88
CA ILE A 91 9.98 3.82 4.34
C ILE A 91 9.72 4.87 3.26
N MET A 92 8.79 4.60 2.35
CA MET A 92 8.41 5.53 1.28
C MET A 92 7.89 6.85 1.84
N GLY A 93 6.95 6.80 2.78
CA GLY A 93 6.40 7.98 3.44
C GLY A 93 7.49 8.80 4.15
N SER A 94 8.46 8.14 4.79
CA SER A 94 9.62 8.79 5.41
C SER A 94 10.45 9.56 4.37
N LYS A 95 10.77 8.93 3.24
CA LYS A 95 11.52 9.57 2.15
C LYS A 95 10.77 10.75 1.54
N ILE A 96 9.47 10.60 1.27
CA ILE A 96 8.65 11.69 0.73
C ILE A 96 8.65 12.89 1.68
N ARG A 97 8.49 12.67 2.99
CA ARG A 97 8.53 13.75 3.99
C ARG A 97 9.89 14.44 4.08
N LYS A 98 11.00 13.71 3.89
CA LYS A 98 12.34 14.31 3.84
C LYS A 98 12.48 15.24 2.64
N ILE A 99 12.15 14.76 1.44
CA ILE A 99 12.20 15.57 0.21
C ILE A 99 11.31 16.82 0.32
N LEU A 100 10.09 16.69 0.88
CA LEU A 100 9.18 17.83 1.03
C LEU A 100 9.67 18.91 2.00
N LYS A 101 10.64 18.60 2.88
CA LYS A 101 11.23 19.56 3.82
C LYS A 101 12.49 20.23 3.27
N GLU A 102 13.06 19.69 2.21
CA GLU A 102 14.25 20.24 1.59
C GLU A 102 13.86 21.43 0.69
N THR A 103 14.66 22.49 0.73
CA THR A 103 14.51 23.69 -0.13
C THR A 103 15.21 23.51 -1.48
N ASP A 104 15.87 22.37 -1.68
CA ASP A 104 16.68 22.05 -2.85
C ASP A 104 15.79 21.68 -4.04
N THR A 105 16.06 22.29 -5.19
CA THR A 105 15.27 22.15 -6.43
C THR A 105 15.53 20.84 -7.16
N ALA A 106 16.54 20.06 -6.78
CA ALA A 106 16.91 18.80 -7.42
C ALA A 106 16.05 17.58 -7.01
N ILE A 107 14.72 17.76 -6.92
CA ILE A 107 13.75 16.72 -6.52
C ILE A 107 13.83 15.50 -7.44
N LYS A 108 14.02 15.71 -8.75
CA LYS A 108 14.17 14.67 -9.77
C LYS A 108 15.22 13.61 -9.40
N ASN A 109 16.34 14.04 -8.80
CA ASN A 109 17.46 13.16 -8.45
C ASN A 109 17.17 12.29 -7.22
N LYS A 110 16.13 12.62 -6.44
CA LYS A 110 15.79 11.97 -5.17
C LYS A 110 14.58 11.04 -5.27
N ILE A 111 13.92 10.99 -6.43
CA ILE A 111 12.69 10.21 -6.67
C ILE A 111 12.94 8.72 -6.96
N GLY A 112 14.14 8.34 -7.40
CA GLY A 112 14.44 6.95 -7.79
C GLY A 112 14.05 5.93 -6.71
N ALA A 113 14.38 6.21 -5.44
CA ALA A 113 14.01 5.34 -4.33
C ALA A 113 12.49 5.28 -4.09
N ILE A 114 11.77 6.38 -4.27
CA ILE A 114 10.31 6.43 -4.13
C ILE A 114 9.64 5.61 -5.24
N ARG A 115 10.18 5.66 -6.47
CA ARG A 115 9.71 4.84 -7.59
C ARG A 115 9.82 3.36 -7.29
N SER A 116 11.00 2.90 -6.85
CA SER A 116 11.21 1.48 -6.52
C SER A 116 10.31 1.02 -5.37
N LEU A 117 10.14 1.84 -4.33
CA LEU A 117 9.24 1.52 -3.22
C LEU A 117 7.76 1.51 -3.62
N SER A 118 7.33 2.43 -4.50
CA SER A 118 5.97 2.44 -5.03
C SER A 118 5.68 1.18 -5.85
N PHE A 119 6.64 0.77 -6.68
CA PHE A 119 6.54 -0.46 -7.46
C PHE A 119 6.49 -1.70 -6.55
N ALA A 120 7.36 -1.77 -5.55
CA ALA A 120 7.34 -2.85 -4.57
C ALA A 120 6.00 -2.93 -3.82
N ALA A 121 5.44 -1.79 -3.38
CA ALA A 121 4.13 -1.75 -2.73
C ALA A 121 3.01 -2.22 -3.67
N SER A 122 3.05 -1.82 -4.94
CA SER A 122 2.09 -2.27 -5.97
C SER A 122 2.16 -3.78 -6.18
N VAL A 123 3.37 -4.35 -6.31
CA VAL A 123 3.57 -5.80 -6.50
C VAL A 123 3.09 -6.56 -5.27
N LEU A 124 3.47 -6.13 -4.07
CA LEU A 124 3.03 -6.76 -2.83
C LEU A 124 1.51 -6.74 -2.71
N TYR A 125 0.86 -5.63 -3.02
CA TYR A 125 -0.60 -5.54 -2.97
C TYR A 125 -1.27 -6.40 -4.06
N PHE A 126 -0.70 -6.48 -5.26
CA PHE A 126 -1.17 -7.40 -6.30
C PHE A 126 -1.10 -8.87 -5.83
N LEU A 127 -0.03 -9.26 -5.13
CA LEU A 127 0.09 -10.59 -4.53
C LEU A 127 -0.96 -10.83 -3.44
N VAL A 128 -1.24 -9.84 -2.58
CA VAL A 128 -2.33 -9.93 -1.60
C VAL A 128 -3.67 -10.16 -2.28
N LEU A 129 -4.00 -9.37 -3.31
CA LEU A 129 -5.25 -9.52 -4.07
C LEU A 129 -5.38 -10.91 -4.68
N THR A 130 -4.31 -11.40 -5.30
CA THR A 130 -4.28 -12.74 -5.91
C THR A 130 -4.49 -13.83 -4.85
N LEU A 131 -3.79 -13.73 -3.72
CA LEU A 131 -3.91 -14.65 -2.60
C LEU A 131 -5.34 -14.68 -2.03
N MET A 132 -5.98 -13.52 -1.91
CA MET A 132 -7.34 -13.40 -1.39
C MET A 132 -8.40 -13.91 -2.37
N LEU A 133 -8.17 -13.77 -3.68
CA LEU A 133 -9.10 -14.24 -4.71
C LEU A 133 -9.03 -15.76 -4.93
N PHE A 134 -7.86 -16.37 -4.71
CA PHE A 134 -7.64 -17.79 -4.95
C PHE A 134 -7.12 -18.52 -3.70
N PRO A 135 -7.96 -18.70 -2.66
CA PRO A 135 -7.57 -19.39 -1.43
C PRO A 135 -7.29 -20.89 -1.64
N ASN A 136 -7.90 -21.51 -2.66
CA ASN A 136 -7.87 -22.96 -2.89
C ASN A 136 -6.50 -23.51 -3.35
N PHE A 137 -5.51 -22.65 -3.60
CA PHE A 137 -4.13 -23.11 -3.86
C PHE A 137 -3.43 -23.71 -2.63
N PHE A 138 -4.03 -23.60 -1.45
CA PHE A 138 -3.47 -24.03 -0.17
C PHE A 138 -4.30 -25.13 0.52
N GLU A 139 -5.12 -25.85 -0.25
CA GLU A 139 -5.84 -27.06 0.19
C GLU A 139 -4.89 -28.25 0.47
#